data_AF-A0A521BIV9-F1
#
_entry.id   AF-A0A521BIV9-F1
#
_cell.length_a   1.000
_cell.length_b   1.000
_cell.length_c   1.000
_cell.angle_alpha   90.00
_cell.angle_beta   90.00
_cell.angle_gamma   90.00
#
_symmetry.space_group_name_H-M   'P 1'
#
loop_
_entity.id
_entity.type
_entity.pdbx_description
1 polymer ?
#
loop_
_entity_poly.entity_id
_entity_poly.type
_entity_poly.pdbx_seq_one_letter_code
_entity_poly.pdbx_strand_id
1 'polypeptide(L)'
;MRKLIILLIIGFVGVSALGQVRVPDDGQSPIYYKGSNVGIGNTNPNNNLEISDAYSFHSGGHKVIGLGYSISNGSMLNGYVGELRWDPINGKLSFANSTTSLTTGQATSMYGRFSIDKNGNVGIGTYHPNYKLDVVGSIKGKTMRVDFPNVINNWNDEWQCAFFDGYNIPNSPESNQWFWGVNMGHRSNNPDYRYGGQLVIRNSSTSPTMYFRSRDKNGDGFWAKVLHNKGNQRIEGNLIVNGQIHSEEMEVKDIAANNITYSTNGQTADFVFADNYKLRDLSEVETFIKDNKHLPDIPSAAEMEEQGVNLAEMNKLLLQKVEELTLYAIEKDKEVKQLKADRKKEKADRKQLEVEMQKMKDYFEDIKKLLLSQ
;
A
#
# COMPACT_ATOMS: atom_id res chain seq x y z
N MET A 1 -77.06 6.11 100.77
CA MET A 1 -75.83 6.10 101.60
C MET A 1 -74.66 5.77 100.67
N ARG A 2 -73.74 6.71 100.41
CA ARG A 2 -72.30 6.70 100.82
C ARG A 2 -71.55 5.44 100.30
N LYS A 3 -70.47 5.45 99.49
CA LYS A 3 -69.33 6.35 99.21
C LYS A 3 -68.76 5.97 97.81
N LEU A 4 -68.42 6.89 96.90
CA LEU A 4 -67.07 7.43 96.61
C LEU A 4 -65.88 6.46 96.81
N ILE A 5 -65.13 6.14 95.74
CA ILE A 5 -63.65 5.95 95.61
C ILE A 5 -63.34 5.68 94.11
N ILE A 6 -62.92 6.70 93.36
CA ILE A 6 -61.55 7.02 92.85
C ILE A 6 -61.21 6.39 91.48
N LEU A 7 -60.88 7.29 90.54
CA LEU A 7 -60.34 7.12 89.19
C LEU A 7 -59.12 6.18 89.10
N LEU A 8 -59.02 5.46 87.98
CA LEU A 8 -57.80 5.49 87.17
C LEU A 8 -58.16 5.31 85.68
N ILE A 9 -58.00 6.38 84.91
CA ILE A 9 -57.96 6.35 83.45
C ILE A 9 -56.56 5.87 83.07
N ILE A 10 -56.46 4.73 82.38
CA ILE A 10 -55.31 4.47 81.51
C ILE A 10 -55.88 4.12 80.14
N GLY A 11 -55.72 5.06 79.22
CA GLY A 11 -56.07 4.90 77.83
C GLY A 11 -55.25 3.81 77.17
N PHE A 12 -55.91 3.12 76.24
CA PHE A 12 -55.31 2.31 75.20
C PHE A 12 -54.17 3.07 74.51
N VAL A 13 -52.96 2.48 74.47
CA VAL A 13 -52.11 2.54 73.28
C VAL A 13 -51.47 1.17 73.13
N GLY A 14 -51.91 0.41 72.12
CA GLY A 14 -51.18 -0.78 71.69
C GLY A 14 -49.81 -0.34 71.20
N VAL A 15 -48.76 -0.73 71.92
CA VAL A 15 -47.38 -0.52 71.46
C VAL A 15 -46.99 -1.75 70.65
N SER A 16 -47.26 -1.73 69.35
CA SER A 16 -46.44 -2.49 68.39
C SER A 16 -45.29 -1.58 67.95
N ALA A 17 -44.36 -1.27 68.85
CA ALA A 17 -43.12 -0.62 68.48
C ALA A 17 -42.13 -1.70 68.05
N LEU A 18 -42.18 -2.09 66.77
CA LEU A 18 -40.95 -2.43 66.06
C LEU A 18 -40.16 -1.12 65.96
N GLY A 19 -39.43 -0.80 67.03
CA GLY A 19 -38.77 0.49 67.20
C GLY A 19 -37.72 0.72 66.12
N GLN A 20 -38.09 1.44 65.07
CA GLN A 20 -37.12 2.19 64.29
C GLN A 20 -36.64 3.33 65.18
N VAL A 21 -35.33 3.38 65.48
CA VAL A 21 -34.70 4.57 66.05
C VAL A 21 -34.85 5.69 65.03
N ARG A 22 -35.83 6.57 65.23
CA ARG A 22 -35.97 7.81 64.46
C ARG A 22 -35.32 8.92 65.26
N VAL A 23 -34.33 9.58 64.67
CA VAL A 23 -33.84 10.85 65.19
C VAL A 23 -34.98 11.87 64.97
N PRO A 24 -35.50 12.55 66.01
CA PRO A 24 -36.60 13.50 65.85
C PRO A 24 -36.24 14.59 64.85
N ASP A 25 -37.12 14.89 63.90
CA ASP A 25 -36.96 16.02 62.97
C ASP A 25 -37.24 17.33 63.72
N ASP A 26 -36.25 17.80 64.47
CA ASP A 26 -36.28 19.01 65.29
C ASP A 26 -35.75 20.26 64.55
N GLY A 27 -35.54 20.15 63.23
CA GLY A 27 -34.98 21.23 62.41
C GLY A 27 -33.48 21.49 62.63
N GLN A 28 -32.83 20.76 63.55
CA GLN A 28 -31.36 20.75 63.72
C GLN A 28 -30.75 19.38 63.42
N SER A 29 -31.57 18.34 63.37
CA SER A 29 -31.12 16.98 63.11
C SER A 29 -30.49 16.87 61.72
N PRO A 30 -29.33 16.22 61.61
CA PRO A 30 -28.71 16.00 60.31
C PRO A 30 -29.46 14.93 59.49
N ILE A 31 -30.51 14.30 60.04
CA ILE A 31 -31.29 13.24 59.39
C ILE A 31 -32.75 13.68 59.31
N TYR A 32 -33.33 13.66 58.10
CA TYR A 32 -34.69 14.06 57.78
C TYR A 32 -35.43 12.90 57.12
N TYR A 33 -36.76 12.87 57.25
CA TYR A 33 -37.59 11.80 56.69
C TYR A 33 -38.72 12.38 55.83
N LYS A 34 -38.91 11.84 54.62
CA LYS A 34 -40.08 12.14 53.77
C LYS A 34 -40.74 10.84 53.35
N GLY A 35 -41.85 10.49 54.00
CA GLY A 35 -42.48 9.18 53.80
C GLY A 35 -41.54 8.04 54.19
N SER A 36 -41.20 7.16 53.24
CA SER A 36 -40.24 6.04 53.43
C SER A 36 -38.78 6.40 53.12
N ASN A 37 -38.52 7.64 52.72
CA ASN A 37 -37.18 8.10 52.34
C ASN A 37 -36.43 8.69 53.53
N VAL A 38 -35.12 8.49 53.55
CA VAL A 38 -34.20 9.05 54.54
C VAL A 38 -33.27 10.05 53.86
N GLY A 39 -33.19 11.26 54.38
CA GLY A 39 -32.24 12.29 53.97
C GLY A 39 -31.21 12.52 55.07
N ILE A 40 -29.94 12.68 54.74
CA ILE A 40 -28.90 13.15 55.67
C ILE A 40 -28.44 14.53 55.19
N GLY A 41 -28.83 15.62 55.85
CA GLY A 41 -28.54 17.00 55.43
C GLY A 41 -29.43 17.52 54.30
N ASN A 42 -30.44 16.75 53.88
CA ASN A 42 -31.44 17.14 52.88
C ASN A 42 -32.83 17.01 53.52
N THR A 43 -33.51 18.15 53.67
CA THR A 43 -34.79 18.25 54.40
C THR A 43 -36.00 17.73 53.61
N ASN A 44 -35.84 17.36 52.34
CA ASN A 44 -36.93 16.95 51.47
C ASN A 44 -36.51 15.78 50.54
N PRO A 45 -36.10 14.61 51.10
CA PRO A 45 -35.49 13.54 50.32
C PRO A 45 -36.46 12.88 49.33
N ASN A 46 -36.08 12.76 48.05
CA ASN A 46 -36.92 12.19 46.98
C ASN A 46 -36.57 10.74 46.59
N ASN A 47 -35.44 10.23 47.08
CA ASN A 47 -34.96 8.84 46.94
C ASN A 47 -34.84 8.15 48.31
N ASN A 48 -34.76 6.82 48.32
CA ASN A 48 -34.76 6.00 49.55
C ASN A 48 -33.71 6.42 50.58
N LEU A 49 -32.51 6.74 50.12
CA LEU A 49 -31.49 7.40 50.93
C LEU A 49 -30.85 8.53 50.10
N GLU A 50 -30.89 9.75 50.62
CA GLU A 50 -30.17 10.89 50.05
C GLU A 50 -29.20 11.46 51.09
N ILE A 51 -27.98 11.77 50.69
CA ILE A 51 -26.99 12.45 51.55
C ILE A 51 -26.71 13.80 50.90
N SER A 52 -27.23 14.85 51.52
CA SER A 52 -27.31 16.20 50.96
C SER A 52 -28.00 16.17 49.59
N ASP A 53 -27.55 17.04 48.71
CA ASP A 53 -27.75 17.10 47.27
C ASP A 53 -26.74 16.23 46.48
N ALA A 54 -25.80 15.57 47.17
CA ALA A 54 -24.64 14.94 46.54
C ALA A 54 -24.83 13.45 46.21
N TYR A 55 -25.39 12.62 47.10
CA TYR A 55 -25.51 11.18 46.87
C TYR A 55 -26.95 10.71 46.98
N SER A 56 -27.42 9.93 46.01
CA SER A 56 -28.75 9.31 46.03
C SER A 56 -28.67 7.79 45.89
N PHE A 57 -29.46 7.07 46.69
CA PHE A 57 -29.74 5.64 46.58
C PHE A 57 -31.25 5.46 46.43
N HIS A 58 -31.69 4.81 45.36
CA HIS A 58 -33.11 4.64 45.08
C HIS A 58 -33.56 3.18 45.17
N SER A 59 -34.88 2.95 45.22
CA SER A 59 -35.45 1.60 45.26
C SER A 59 -36.09 1.06 43.98
N GLY A 60 -36.47 1.88 42.99
CA GLY A 60 -37.07 1.41 41.74
C GLY A 60 -36.07 1.00 40.65
N GLY A 61 -36.15 -0.22 40.11
CA GLY A 61 -35.35 -0.64 38.95
C GLY A 61 -33.83 -0.78 39.23
N HIS A 62 -33.02 -0.16 38.36
CA HIS A 62 -31.54 -0.25 38.34
C HIS A 62 -30.88 0.53 39.47
N LYS A 63 -30.25 -0.10 40.47
CA LYS A 63 -29.61 0.62 41.59
C LYS A 63 -28.52 1.58 41.08
N VAL A 64 -28.54 2.84 41.56
CA VAL A 64 -27.61 3.90 41.13
C VAL A 64 -27.04 4.59 42.36
N ILE A 65 -25.77 4.95 42.29
CA ILE A 65 -25.16 6.02 43.09
C ILE A 65 -24.84 7.14 42.10
N GLY A 66 -25.42 8.32 42.29
CA GLY A 66 -25.21 9.44 41.37
C GLY A 66 -24.98 10.77 42.07
N LEU A 67 -24.17 11.62 41.44
CA LEU A 67 -23.94 13.02 41.83
C LEU A 67 -24.88 13.93 41.04
N GLY A 68 -25.77 14.65 41.74
CA GLY A 68 -26.74 15.55 41.12
C GLY A 68 -27.81 14.86 40.25
N TYR A 69 -27.92 13.54 40.34
CA TYR A 69 -28.85 12.72 39.55
C TYR A 69 -30.12 12.39 40.34
N SER A 70 -31.28 12.79 39.80
CA SER A 70 -32.60 12.41 40.30
C SER A 70 -33.38 11.64 39.23
N ILE A 71 -33.84 10.44 39.55
CA ILE A 71 -34.69 9.62 38.68
C ILE A 71 -36.20 9.91 38.84
N SER A 72 -36.57 10.74 39.81
CA SER A 72 -37.94 10.92 40.28
C SER A 72 -38.28 12.40 40.53
N ASN A 73 -37.96 13.28 39.57
CA ASN A 73 -38.31 14.71 39.60
C ASN A 73 -37.89 15.45 40.89
N GLY A 74 -36.80 15.02 41.54
CA GLY A 74 -36.14 15.76 42.62
C GLY A 74 -35.05 16.69 42.08
N SER A 75 -34.70 17.72 42.86
CA SER A 75 -33.76 18.79 42.52
C SER A 75 -32.42 18.24 42.01
N MET A 76 -32.13 18.44 40.73
CA MET A 76 -30.78 18.23 40.20
C MET A 76 -29.85 19.36 40.67
N LEU A 77 -28.60 19.03 40.94
CA LEU A 77 -27.55 20.02 41.16
C LEU A 77 -27.23 20.76 39.86
N ASN A 78 -26.84 22.03 39.96
CA ASN A 78 -26.22 22.74 38.84
C ASN A 78 -24.89 22.06 38.51
N GLY A 79 -24.62 21.79 37.23
CA GLY A 79 -23.36 21.20 36.78
C GLY A 79 -23.50 19.93 35.94
N TYR A 80 -22.38 19.24 35.74
CA TYR A 80 -22.36 17.92 35.09
C TYR A 80 -22.77 16.84 36.08
N VAL A 81 -23.71 15.99 35.69
CA VAL A 81 -24.17 14.87 36.51
C VAL A 81 -23.45 13.58 36.11
N GLY A 82 -23.29 12.69 37.08
CA GLY A 82 -22.66 11.39 36.88
C GLY A 82 -23.34 10.28 37.67
N GLU A 83 -23.32 9.06 37.16
CA GLU A 83 -23.86 7.88 37.82
C GLU A 83 -22.91 6.69 37.73
N LEU A 84 -22.92 5.88 38.79
CA LEU A 84 -22.56 4.47 38.78
C LEU A 84 -23.85 3.66 38.90
N ARG A 85 -24.17 2.87 37.87
CA ARG A 85 -25.42 2.13 37.73
C ARG A 85 -25.19 0.63 37.73
N TRP A 86 -25.90 -0.06 38.60
CA TRP A 86 -26.12 -1.50 38.59
C TRP A 86 -27.51 -1.79 38.02
N ASP A 87 -27.53 -2.43 36.87
CA ASP A 87 -28.73 -2.86 36.19
C ASP A 87 -28.96 -4.35 36.47
N PRO A 88 -29.83 -4.71 37.43
CA PRO A 88 -30.13 -6.10 37.74
C PRO A 88 -31.04 -6.76 36.70
N ILE A 89 -31.67 -5.98 35.80
CA ILE A 89 -32.60 -6.48 34.78
C ILE A 89 -31.80 -7.03 33.61
N ASN A 90 -30.82 -6.26 33.14
CA ASN A 90 -29.95 -6.65 32.02
C ASN A 90 -28.59 -7.21 32.48
N GLY A 91 -28.31 -7.22 33.78
CA GLY A 91 -27.07 -7.69 34.38
C GLY A 91 -25.85 -6.84 33.99
N LYS A 92 -25.97 -5.50 34.09
CA LYS A 92 -24.94 -4.56 33.62
C LYS A 92 -24.43 -3.66 34.73
N LEU A 93 -23.12 -3.47 34.79
CA LEU A 93 -22.48 -2.41 35.58
C LEU A 93 -22.04 -1.29 34.63
N SER A 94 -22.36 -0.03 34.92
CA SER A 94 -21.99 1.06 34.02
C SER A 94 -21.72 2.38 34.73
N PHE A 95 -20.86 3.19 34.11
CA PHE A 95 -20.55 4.57 34.46
C PHE A 95 -21.08 5.46 33.36
N ALA A 96 -21.76 6.54 33.74
CA ALA A 96 -22.28 7.49 32.78
C ALA A 96 -22.22 8.91 33.31
N ASN A 97 -22.18 9.88 32.38
CA ASN A 97 -22.29 11.29 32.70
C ASN A 97 -23.07 12.05 31.63
N SER A 98 -23.51 13.26 31.98
CA SER A 98 -24.04 14.19 30.99
C SER A 98 -22.92 14.76 30.13
N THR A 99 -23.24 15.11 28.88
CA THR A 99 -22.33 15.87 28.00
C THR A 99 -22.44 17.37 28.19
N THR A 100 -23.44 17.84 28.94
CA THR A 100 -23.72 19.25 29.20
C THR A 100 -23.92 19.50 30.69
N SER A 101 -23.53 20.70 31.13
CA SER A 101 -23.88 21.21 32.46
C SER A 101 -25.37 21.55 32.50
N LEU A 102 -26.04 21.20 33.60
CA LEU A 102 -27.47 21.44 33.81
C LEU A 102 -27.71 22.54 34.83
N THR A 103 -28.92 23.09 34.81
CA THR A 103 -29.48 23.88 35.91
C THR A 103 -30.51 23.07 36.69
N THR A 104 -30.75 23.42 37.95
CA THR A 104 -31.71 22.74 38.82
C THR A 104 -33.09 22.56 38.16
N GLY A 105 -33.60 21.34 38.21
CA GLY A 105 -34.93 20.96 37.70
C GLY A 105 -34.97 20.55 36.21
N GLN A 106 -33.83 20.55 35.50
CA GLN A 106 -33.77 20.07 34.11
C GLN A 106 -33.60 18.55 34.05
N ALA A 107 -34.37 17.86 33.19
CA ALA A 107 -34.10 16.45 32.87
C ALA A 107 -32.84 16.30 32.01
N THR A 108 -32.14 15.17 32.12
CA THR A 108 -30.88 14.93 31.38
C THR A 108 -30.76 13.54 30.79
N SER A 109 -30.06 13.47 29.66
CA SER A 109 -29.64 12.22 29.02
C SER A 109 -28.26 11.82 29.54
N MET A 110 -28.15 10.58 30.02
CA MET A 110 -26.88 10.01 30.46
C MET A 110 -26.23 9.23 29.32
N TYR A 111 -24.92 9.40 29.15
CA TYR A 111 -24.14 8.69 28.14
C TYR A 111 -23.18 7.70 28.78
N GLY A 112 -23.25 6.45 28.34
CA GLY A 112 -22.41 5.37 28.83
C GLY A 112 -20.95 5.63 28.47
N ARG A 113 -20.09 5.76 29.49
CA ARG A 113 -18.65 5.97 29.32
C ARG A 113 -17.89 4.68 29.48
N PHE A 114 -18.32 3.86 30.43
CA PHE A 114 -17.79 2.53 30.67
C PHE A 114 -18.95 1.60 31.01
N SER A 115 -18.97 0.39 30.47
CA SER A 115 -19.93 -0.63 30.86
C SER A 115 -19.31 -2.02 30.84
N ILE A 116 -19.84 -2.90 31.69
CA ILE A 116 -19.61 -4.35 31.65
C ILE A 116 -20.98 -5.01 31.65
N ASP A 117 -21.26 -5.81 30.61
CA ASP A 117 -22.53 -6.54 30.50
C ASP A 117 -22.48 -7.92 31.18
N LYS A 118 -23.63 -8.61 31.20
CA LYS A 118 -23.77 -9.95 31.80
C LYS A 118 -22.92 -11.04 31.14
N ASN A 119 -22.43 -10.81 29.91
CA ASN A 119 -21.58 -11.72 29.16
C ASN A 119 -20.08 -11.39 29.36
N GLY A 120 -19.76 -10.39 30.20
CA GLY A 120 -18.41 -9.92 30.46
C GLY A 120 -17.82 -9.07 29.34
N ASN A 121 -18.65 -8.54 28.43
CA ASN A 121 -18.19 -7.61 27.41
C ASN A 121 -18.01 -6.21 28.00
N VAL A 122 -16.88 -5.57 27.68
CA VAL A 122 -16.54 -4.23 28.16
C VAL A 122 -16.81 -3.20 27.06
N GLY A 123 -17.66 -2.21 27.35
CA GLY A 123 -17.92 -1.08 26.47
C GLY A 123 -17.23 0.20 26.96
N ILE A 124 -16.49 0.89 26.09
CA ILE A 124 -15.99 2.26 26.31
C ILE A 124 -16.74 3.19 25.36
N GLY A 125 -17.50 4.15 25.90
CA GLY A 125 -18.36 5.03 25.11
C GLY A 125 -19.67 4.40 24.62
N THR A 126 -20.00 3.17 25.06
CA THR A 126 -21.24 2.46 24.71
C THR A 126 -21.81 1.70 25.92
N TYR A 127 -23.14 1.55 25.94
CA TYR A 127 -23.87 0.68 26.87
C TYR A 127 -24.11 -0.73 26.34
N HIS A 128 -23.82 -0.96 25.06
CA HIS A 128 -24.19 -2.16 24.30
C HIS A 128 -22.95 -2.66 23.54
N PRO A 129 -21.93 -3.16 24.24
CA PRO A 129 -20.74 -3.70 23.58
C PRO A 129 -21.10 -4.95 22.77
N ASN A 130 -20.72 -4.97 21.49
CA ASN A 130 -20.90 -6.13 20.59
C ASN A 130 -19.70 -7.09 20.60
N TYR A 131 -18.58 -6.64 21.16
CA TYR A 131 -17.33 -7.37 21.26
C TYR A 131 -16.85 -7.42 22.70
N LYS A 132 -15.90 -8.33 23.00
CA LYS A 132 -15.30 -8.43 24.35
C LYS A 132 -14.75 -7.10 24.86
N LEU A 133 -14.19 -6.30 23.95
CA LEU A 133 -13.89 -4.90 24.16
C LEU A 133 -14.44 -4.10 22.97
N ASP A 134 -15.43 -3.25 23.22
CA ASP A 134 -16.06 -2.39 22.21
C ASP A 134 -15.80 -0.93 22.59
N VAL A 135 -15.02 -0.22 21.75
CA VAL A 135 -14.61 1.16 22.00
C VAL A 135 -15.18 2.06 20.93
N VAL A 136 -16.10 2.94 21.32
CA VAL A 136 -16.63 3.99 20.45
C VAL A 136 -15.71 5.22 20.54
N GLY A 137 -14.73 5.29 19.64
CA GLY A 137 -13.78 6.40 19.55
C GLY A 137 -12.35 5.94 19.27
N SER A 138 -11.42 6.89 19.33
CA SER A 138 -9.99 6.61 19.16
C SER A 138 -9.34 6.12 20.44
N ILE A 139 -8.45 5.13 20.33
CA ILE A 139 -7.63 4.65 21.44
C ILE A 139 -6.24 5.29 21.34
N LYS A 140 -5.85 6.07 22.35
CA LYS A 140 -4.48 6.58 22.49
C LYS A 140 -3.76 5.80 23.59
N GLY A 141 -2.80 4.97 23.20
CA GLY A 141 -1.94 4.22 24.11
C GLY A 141 -0.46 4.47 23.82
N LYS A 142 0.41 4.15 24.78
CA LYS A 142 1.87 4.13 24.55
C LYS A 142 2.27 3.04 23.55
N THR A 143 1.60 1.89 23.65
CA THR A 143 1.71 0.74 22.75
C THR A 143 0.35 0.05 22.66
N MET A 144 0.09 -0.61 21.53
CA MET A 144 -1.03 -1.55 21.39
C MET A 144 -0.43 -2.92 21.12
N ARG A 145 -0.52 -3.83 22.10
CA ARG A 145 -0.15 -5.22 21.95
C ARG A 145 -1.42 -6.03 21.81
N VAL A 146 -1.63 -6.60 20.64
CA VAL A 146 -2.71 -7.57 20.38
C VAL A 146 -2.09 -8.94 20.52
N ASP A 147 -2.54 -9.75 21.48
CA ASP A 147 -2.10 -11.13 21.61
C ASP A 147 -2.81 -11.99 20.57
N PHE A 148 -2.10 -12.94 19.95
CA PHE A 148 -2.55 -13.65 18.75
C PHE A 148 -3.60 -14.73 19.11
N PRO A 149 -4.91 -14.52 18.89
CA PRO A 149 -5.92 -15.49 19.31
C PRO A 149 -6.31 -16.45 18.19
N ASN A 150 -5.97 -16.14 16.93
CA ASN A 150 -6.49 -16.86 15.77
C ASN A 150 -5.42 -17.80 15.20
N VAL A 151 -5.54 -19.08 15.54
CA VAL A 151 -4.89 -20.15 14.77
C VAL A 151 -5.66 -20.27 13.45
N ILE A 152 -5.09 -19.72 12.38
CA ILE A 152 -5.67 -19.83 11.04
C ILE A 152 -5.21 -21.16 10.44
N ASN A 153 -6.14 -22.09 10.23
CA ASN A 153 -5.85 -23.39 9.63
C ASN A 153 -5.75 -23.36 8.09
N ASN A 154 -6.23 -22.28 7.46
CA ASN A 154 -6.10 -22.03 6.03
C ASN A 154 -6.17 -20.52 5.77
N TRP A 155 -5.16 -19.97 5.10
CA TRP A 155 -5.06 -18.53 4.91
C TRP A 155 -6.11 -17.91 3.98
N ASN A 156 -6.86 -18.73 3.23
CA ASN A 156 -7.99 -18.26 2.43
C ASN A 156 -9.28 -18.13 3.28
N ASP A 157 -9.32 -18.65 4.51
CA ASP A 157 -10.52 -18.63 5.37
C ASP A 157 -10.67 -17.35 6.21
N GLU A 158 -9.58 -16.63 6.42
CA GLU A 158 -9.60 -15.42 7.23
C GLU A 158 -10.28 -14.27 6.47
N TRP A 159 -11.44 -13.82 6.95
CA TRP A 159 -12.23 -12.78 6.32
C TRP A 159 -12.19 -11.45 7.09
N GLN A 160 -11.75 -11.48 8.36
CA GLN A 160 -11.67 -10.33 9.25
C GLN A 160 -10.30 -9.64 9.18
N CYS A 161 -10.23 -8.37 9.58
CA CYS A 161 -8.94 -7.76 9.83
C CYS A 161 -8.29 -8.42 11.06
N ALA A 162 -7.10 -8.99 10.89
CA ALA A 162 -6.44 -9.76 11.94
C ALA A 162 -4.93 -9.71 11.79
N PHE A 163 -4.22 -9.80 12.92
CA PHE A 163 -2.84 -10.26 12.95
C PHE A 163 -2.87 -11.78 13.08
N PHE A 164 -2.02 -12.46 12.33
CA PHE A 164 -1.98 -13.93 12.33
C PHE A 164 -0.58 -14.46 12.09
N ASP A 165 -0.41 -15.73 12.44
CA ASP A 165 0.79 -16.47 12.15
C ASP A 165 0.51 -17.95 11.94
N GLY A 166 1.52 -18.69 11.52
CA GLY A 166 1.40 -20.14 11.41
C GLY A 166 2.56 -20.78 10.68
N TYR A 167 2.74 -22.07 10.98
CA TYR A 167 3.70 -22.94 10.32
C TYR A 167 3.00 -23.81 9.29
N ASN A 168 3.48 -23.77 8.05
CA ASN A 168 3.02 -24.65 6.98
C ASN A 168 1.50 -24.65 6.76
N ILE A 169 0.89 -23.47 6.84
CA ILE A 169 -0.56 -23.31 6.65
C ILE A 169 -0.89 -23.42 5.15
N PRO A 170 -1.95 -24.14 4.75
CA PRO A 170 -2.45 -24.15 3.38
C PRO A 170 -2.56 -22.74 2.78
N ASN A 171 -2.14 -22.62 1.52
CA ASN A 171 -2.11 -21.37 0.75
C ASN A 171 -1.11 -20.33 1.27
N SER A 172 -0.14 -20.73 2.09
CA SER A 172 1.06 -19.93 2.35
C SER A 172 1.92 -19.78 1.09
N PRO A 173 2.71 -18.68 0.96
CA PRO A 173 3.59 -18.44 -0.19
C PRO A 173 4.62 -19.56 -0.38
N GLU A 174 5.02 -20.22 0.71
CA GLU A 174 5.97 -21.32 0.72
C GLU A 174 5.52 -22.41 1.70
N SER A 175 5.72 -23.67 1.34
CA SER A 175 5.51 -24.82 2.23
C SER A 175 6.63 -24.95 3.27
N ASN A 176 6.33 -25.54 4.43
CA ASN A 176 7.28 -25.82 5.52
C ASN A 176 7.99 -24.57 6.07
N GLN A 177 7.29 -23.43 6.08
CA GLN A 177 7.81 -22.17 6.60
C GLN A 177 6.86 -21.60 7.65
N TRP A 178 7.41 -20.81 8.58
CA TRP A 178 6.64 -19.98 9.50
C TRP A 178 6.50 -18.57 8.93
N PHE A 179 5.31 -17.99 9.07
CA PHE A 179 5.05 -16.62 8.65
C PHE A 179 4.29 -15.84 9.72
N TRP A 180 4.55 -14.53 9.75
CA TRP A 180 3.75 -13.54 10.47
C TRP A 180 3.06 -12.63 9.47
N GLY A 181 1.81 -12.28 9.73
CA GLY A 181 1.01 -11.56 8.76
C GLY A 181 -0.06 -10.64 9.32
N VAL A 182 -0.57 -9.82 8.41
CA VAL A 182 -1.75 -8.98 8.60
C VAL A 182 -2.74 -9.32 7.50
N ASN A 183 -3.99 -9.57 7.89
CA ASN A 183 -5.12 -9.68 6.99
C ASN A 183 -5.86 -8.34 6.96
N MET A 184 -6.14 -7.83 5.78
CA MET A 184 -6.84 -6.57 5.55
C MET A 184 -8.17 -6.89 4.87
N GLY A 185 -9.19 -7.17 5.67
CA GLY A 185 -10.53 -7.52 5.20
C GLY A 185 -11.40 -6.27 4.96
N HIS A 186 -12.35 -6.39 4.03
CA HIS A 186 -13.38 -5.36 3.85
C HIS A 186 -14.43 -5.42 4.97
N ARG A 187 -14.98 -4.27 5.38
CA ARG A 187 -15.93 -4.16 6.52
C ARG A 187 -17.20 -5.03 6.40
N SER A 188 -17.57 -5.38 5.16
CA SER A 188 -18.78 -6.16 4.84
C SER A 188 -18.49 -7.65 4.64
N ASN A 189 -17.24 -8.08 4.83
CA ASN A 189 -16.88 -9.49 4.73
C ASN A 189 -17.60 -10.33 5.80
N ASN A 190 -17.74 -11.61 5.49
CA ASN A 190 -18.28 -12.64 6.36
C ASN A 190 -17.69 -14.00 5.90
N PRO A 191 -18.05 -15.15 6.51
CA PRO A 191 -17.48 -16.44 6.12
C PRO A 191 -17.61 -16.79 4.61
N ASP A 192 -18.59 -16.23 3.91
CA ASP A 192 -18.85 -16.44 2.48
C ASP A 192 -18.24 -15.37 1.56
N TYR A 193 -17.78 -14.23 2.10
CA TYR A 193 -17.21 -13.11 1.32
C TYR A 193 -15.92 -12.62 1.97
N ARG A 194 -14.79 -12.78 1.28
CA ARG A 194 -13.44 -12.65 1.87
C ARG A 194 -12.51 -11.69 1.14
N TYR A 195 -13.09 -10.72 0.40
CA TYR A 195 -12.35 -9.69 -0.32
C TYR A 195 -11.33 -8.98 0.57
N GLY A 196 -10.12 -8.78 0.08
CA GLY A 196 -9.12 -8.06 0.85
C GLY A 196 -7.70 -8.26 0.34
N GLY A 197 -6.75 -8.07 1.25
CA GLY A 197 -5.35 -8.31 0.97
C GLY A 197 -4.63 -8.89 2.18
N GLN A 198 -3.48 -9.50 1.92
CA GLN A 198 -2.60 -10.01 2.96
C GLN A 198 -1.18 -9.54 2.72
N LEU A 199 -0.49 -9.24 3.81
CA LEU A 199 0.94 -8.97 3.86
C LEU A 199 1.55 -9.94 4.85
N VAL A 200 2.56 -10.69 4.44
CA VAL A 200 3.22 -11.68 5.30
C VAL A 200 4.73 -11.58 5.19
N ILE A 201 5.41 -11.91 6.28
CA ILE A 201 6.86 -11.97 6.38
C ILE A 201 7.25 -13.36 6.85
N ARG A 202 8.14 -14.01 6.11
CA ARG A 202 8.71 -15.29 6.51
C ARG A 202 9.57 -15.09 7.75
N ASN A 203 9.24 -15.81 8.82
CA ASN A 203 10.03 -15.86 10.04
C ASN A 203 11.26 -16.75 9.79
N SER A 204 12.36 -16.13 9.36
CA SER A 204 13.63 -16.78 9.11
C SER A 204 14.77 -15.86 9.53
N SER A 205 15.75 -16.40 10.27
CA SER A 205 16.93 -15.65 10.73
C SER A 205 17.95 -15.38 9.63
N THR A 206 17.95 -16.17 8.56
CA THR A 206 18.95 -16.10 7.48
C THR A 206 18.38 -15.60 6.16
N SER A 207 17.08 -15.73 5.95
CA SER A 207 16.43 -15.31 4.72
C SER A 207 14.98 -14.86 4.99
N PRO A 208 14.80 -13.71 5.66
CA PRO A 208 13.48 -13.10 5.73
C PRO A 208 13.01 -12.72 4.33
N THR A 209 11.73 -12.88 4.06
CA THR A 209 11.13 -12.53 2.76
C THR A 209 9.73 -12.01 2.98
N MET A 210 9.41 -10.90 2.30
CA MET A 210 8.09 -10.29 2.35
C MET A 210 7.27 -10.68 1.12
N TYR A 211 6.01 -10.99 1.37
CA TYR A 211 5.00 -11.29 0.35
C TYR A 211 3.74 -10.45 0.56
N PHE A 212 3.11 -10.00 -0.52
CA PHE A 212 1.74 -9.49 -0.46
C PHE A 212 0.85 -10.20 -1.49
N ARG A 213 -0.45 -10.20 -1.25
CA ARG A 213 -1.46 -10.58 -2.25
C ARG A 213 -2.73 -9.76 -2.08
N SER A 214 -3.45 -9.58 -3.17
CA SER A 214 -4.89 -9.27 -3.13
C SER A 214 -5.68 -10.58 -3.16
N ARG A 215 -6.88 -10.59 -2.60
CA ARG A 215 -7.78 -11.75 -2.59
C ARG A 215 -9.16 -11.38 -3.12
N ASP A 216 -9.77 -12.30 -3.85
CA ASP A 216 -11.13 -12.20 -4.37
C ASP A 216 -12.20 -12.54 -3.31
N LYS A 217 -13.45 -12.73 -3.75
CA LYS A 217 -14.58 -13.04 -2.87
C LYS A 217 -14.42 -14.37 -2.13
N ASN A 218 -13.76 -15.35 -2.74
CA ASN A 218 -13.58 -16.70 -2.19
C ASN A 218 -12.35 -16.74 -1.25
N GLY A 219 -11.54 -15.68 -1.23
CA GLY A 219 -10.28 -15.62 -0.50
C GLY A 219 -9.08 -16.07 -1.34
N ASP A 220 -9.26 -16.27 -2.65
CA ASP A 220 -8.20 -16.72 -3.55
C ASP A 220 -7.42 -15.53 -4.10
N GLY A 221 -6.11 -15.73 -4.31
CA GLY A 221 -5.22 -14.70 -4.81
C GLY A 221 -3.77 -15.14 -4.88
N PHE A 222 -2.99 -14.50 -5.76
CA PHE A 222 -1.60 -14.85 -6.02
C PHE A 222 -0.64 -14.06 -5.14
N TRP A 223 0.34 -14.75 -4.57
CA TRP A 223 1.41 -14.13 -3.79
C TRP A 223 2.44 -13.47 -4.69
N ALA A 224 2.66 -12.17 -4.49
CA ALA A 224 3.77 -11.43 -5.06
C ALA A 224 4.89 -11.34 -4.01
N LYS A 225 6.11 -11.68 -4.44
CA LYS A 225 7.33 -11.57 -3.63
C LYS A 225 7.92 -10.18 -3.80
N VAL A 226 8.18 -9.46 -2.71
CA VAL A 226 8.48 -8.01 -2.75
C VAL A 226 9.95 -7.71 -2.47
N LEU A 227 10.47 -8.27 -1.38
CA LEU A 227 11.82 -7.99 -0.88
C LEU A 227 12.41 -9.28 -0.33
N HIS A 228 13.56 -9.68 -0.86
CA HIS A 228 14.38 -10.75 -0.32
C HIS A 228 15.85 -10.48 -0.60
N ASN A 229 16.74 -11.07 0.20
CA ASN A 229 18.18 -10.96 0.03
C ASN A 229 18.78 -11.93 -1.00
N LYS A 230 17.97 -12.83 -1.60
CA LYS A 230 18.43 -13.84 -2.57
C LYS A 230 17.36 -14.23 -3.60
N GLY A 231 17.64 -14.11 -4.90
CA GLY A 231 16.78 -14.59 -5.98
C GLY A 231 16.36 -13.51 -6.98
N ASN A 232 15.37 -13.82 -7.81
CA ASN A 232 14.87 -12.92 -8.85
C ASN A 232 13.56 -12.26 -8.40
N GLN A 233 13.43 -10.96 -8.65
CA GLN A 233 12.14 -10.28 -8.61
C GLN A 233 11.50 -10.35 -10.00
N ARG A 234 10.19 -10.60 -10.06
CA ARG A 234 9.41 -10.65 -11.31
C ARG A 234 8.31 -9.61 -11.23
N ILE A 235 8.22 -8.78 -12.27
CA ILE A 235 7.14 -7.80 -12.46
C ILE A 235 6.28 -8.31 -13.61
N GLU A 236 5.00 -8.54 -13.35
CA GLU A 236 4.02 -8.87 -14.39
C GLU A 236 3.33 -7.59 -14.83
N GLY A 237 3.89 -6.93 -15.86
CA GLY A 237 3.41 -5.66 -16.37
C GLY A 237 4.55 -4.73 -16.76
N ASN A 238 4.22 -3.44 -16.90
CA ASN A 238 5.20 -2.42 -17.27
C ASN A 238 6.05 -2.01 -16.06
N LEU A 239 7.36 -1.84 -16.27
CA LEU A 239 8.28 -1.21 -15.32
C LEU A 239 8.72 0.15 -15.90
N ILE A 240 8.41 1.23 -15.17
CA ILE A 240 8.92 2.57 -15.48
C ILE A 240 9.97 2.92 -14.43
N VAL A 241 11.18 3.27 -14.87
CA VAL A 241 12.27 3.73 -14.00
C VAL A 241 12.66 5.14 -14.42
N ASN A 242 12.35 6.14 -13.60
CA ASN A 242 12.70 7.55 -13.84
C ASN A 242 14.16 7.86 -13.48
N GLY A 243 15.06 6.90 -13.70
CA GLY A 243 16.46 6.93 -13.28
C GLY A 243 17.30 5.87 -14.00
N GLN A 244 18.47 5.55 -13.46
CA GLN A 244 19.37 4.56 -14.05
C GLN A 244 19.13 3.17 -13.44
N ILE A 245 19.18 2.14 -14.28
CA ILE A 245 19.25 0.74 -13.86
C ILE A 245 20.72 0.32 -13.95
N HIS A 246 21.34 0.03 -12.80
CA HIS A 246 22.67 -0.59 -12.75
C HIS A 246 22.51 -2.10 -12.69
N SER A 247 23.05 -2.82 -13.67
CA SER A 247 23.00 -4.29 -13.75
C SER A 247 24.33 -4.82 -14.27
N GLU A 248 24.80 -5.95 -13.74
CA GLU A 248 25.98 -6.66 -14.27
C GLU A 248 25.70 -7.23 -15.67
N GLU A 249 24.49 -7.76 -15.89
CA GLU A 249 24.05 -8.29 -17.17
C GLU A 249 22.55 -8.01 -17.36
N MET A 250 22.16 -7.69 -18.59
CA MET A 250 20.76 -7.58 -19.01
C MET A 250 20.53 -8.45 -20.26
N GLU A 251 19.92 -9.62 -20.07
CA GLU A 251 19.46 -10.47 -21.18
C GLU A 251 18.03 -10.09 -21.55
N VAL A 252 17.82 -9.64 -22.78
CA VAL A 252 16.48 -9.36 -23.32
C VAL A 252 16.17 -10.39 -24.41
N LYS A 253 15.34 -11.39 -24.08
CA LYS A 253 15.05 -12.53 -24.98
C LYS A 253 14.14 -12.15 -26.15
N ASP A 254 13.07 -11.43 -25.85
CA ASP A 254 12.10 -10.95 -26.83
C ASP A 254 11.69 -9.52 -26.46
N ILE A 255 11.78 -8.60 -27.43
CA ILE A 255 11.20 -7.27 -27.31
C ILE A 255 9.96 -7.23 -28.21
N ALA A 256 8.80 -7.55 -27.64
CA ALA A 256 7.52 -7.33 -28.31
C ALA A 256 7.09 -5.86 -28.15
N ALA A 257 7.79 -4.95 -28.84
CA ALA A 257 7.47 -3.54 -28.84
C ALA A 257 7.00 -3.10 -30.24
N ASN A 258 5.90 -2.33 -30.29
CA ASN A 258 5.49 -1.66 -31.53
C ASN A 258 6.51 -0.59 -31.95
N ASN A 259 7.28 -0.05 -31.00
CA ASN A 259 8.35 0.90 -31.26
C ASN A 259 9.39 0.84 -30.12
N ILE A 260 10.68 0.79 -30.47
CA ILE A 260 11.79 0.99 -29.53
C ILE A 260 12.37 2.36 -29.88
N THR A 261 12.03 3.39 -29.12
CA THR A 261 12.49 4.75 -29.38
C THR A 261 13.67 5.08 -28.49
N TYR A 262 14.82 5.32 -29.10
CA TYR A 262 15.95 5.94 -28.43
C TYR A 262 15.77 7.45 -28.51
N SER A 263 15.53 8.10 -27.38
CA SER A 263 15.43 9.57 -27.33
C SER A 263 16.83 10.16 -27.24
N THR A 264 17.50 10.35 -28.37
CA THR A 264 18.58 11.33 -28.45
C THR A 264 17.99 12.62 -28.99
N ASN A 265 18.29 13.75 -28.35
CA ASN A 265 18.00 15.09 -28.89
C ASN A 265 18.87 15.41 -30.13
N GLY A 266 19.36 14.40 -30.85
CA GLY A 266 20.46 14.47 -31.80
C GLY A 266 20.00 14.24 -33.24
N GLN A 267 20.45 15.12 -34.12
CA GLN A 267 20.33 15.02 -35.58
C GLN A 267 20.79 13.64 -36.08
N THR A 268 20.09 13.12 -37.09
CA THR A 268 20.43 11.90 -37.83
C THR A 268 21.77 12.07 -38.59
N ALA A 269 22.29 10.99 -39.18
CA ALA A 269 23.60 11.01 -39.84
C ALA A 269 23.61 11.74 -41.21
N ASP A 270 22.45 12.18 -41.71
CA ASP A 270 22.22 12.77 -43.03
C ASP A 270 23.15 13.93 -43.41
N PHE A 271 23.83 14.55 -42.42
CA PHE A 271 24.84 15.58 -42.67
C PHE A 271 26.01 15.11 -43.55
N VAL A 272 26.23 13.79 -43.68
CA VAL A 272 27.21 13.20 -44.60
C VAL A 272 26.90 13.54 -46.06
N PHE A 273 25.64 13.84 -46.39
CA PHE A 273 25.20 14.22 -47.74
C PHE A 273 25.23 15.73 -48.00
N ALA A 274 25.66 16.56 -47.05
CA ALA A 274 25.74 18.00 -47.25
C ALA A 274 26.85 18.36 -48.26
N ASP A 275 26.62 19.39 -49.10
CA ASP A 275 27.57 19.82 -50.14
C ASP A 275 28.96 20.19 -49.60
N ASN A 276 29.04 20.56 -48.32
CA ASN A 276 30.28 20.93 -47.62
C ASN A 276 30.88 19.79 -46.79
N TYR A 277 30.28 18.59 -46.80
CA TYR A 277 30.82 17.44 -46.09
C TYR A 277 32.09 16.96 -46.78
N LYS A 278 33.19 16.91 -46.02
CA LYS A 278 34.49 16.45 -46.51
C LYS A 278 34.61 14.95 -46.26
N LEU A 279 34.22 14.15 -47.25
CA LEU A 279 34.51 12.73 -47.26
C LEU A 279 36.03 12.54 -47.24
N ARG A 280 36.53 11.77 -46.26
CA ARG A 280 37.97 11.49 -46.13
C ARG A 280 38.44 10.67 -47.34
N ASP A 281 39.71 10.74 -47.69
CA ASP A 281 40.22 9.85 -48.73
C ASP A 281 40.40 8.43 -48.17
N LEU A 282 40.14 7.39 -48.98
CA LEU A 282 40.31 6.00 -48.54
C LEU A 282 41.75 5.67 -48.10
N SER A 283 42.76 6.34 -48.67
CA SER A 283 44.15 6.18 -48.24
C SER A 283 44.42 6.77 -46.86
N GLU A 284 43.77 7.88 -46.52
CA GLU A 284 43.82 8.48 -45.17
C GLU A 284 43.10 7.59 -44.16
N VAL A 285 41.94 7.05 -44.54
CA VAL A 285 41.18 6.10 -43.71
C VAL A 285 42.00 4.82 -43.47
N GLU A 286 42.65 4.28 -44.50
CA GLU A 286 43.52 3.10 -44.38
C GLU A 286 44.68 3.36 -43.40
N THR A 287 45.31 4.53 -43.51
CA THR A 287 46.40 4.94 -42.61
C THR A 287 45.90 5.03 -41.17
N PHE A 288 44.75 5.67 -40.95
CA PHE A 288 44.14 5.77 -39.61
C PHE A 288 43.85 4.39 -39.01
N ILE A 289 43.27 3.46 -39.79
CA ILE A 289 42.96 2.11 -39.32
C ILE A 289 44.24 1.34 -38.96
N LYS A 290 45.31 1.49 -39.75
CA LYS A 290 46.59 0.84 -39.46
C LYS A 290 47.18 1.32 -38.13
N ASP A 291 47.08 2.61 -37.85
CA ASP A 291 47.65 3.23 -36.65
C ASP A 291 46.77 3.02 -35.41
N ASN A 292 45.45 3.11 -35.54
CA ASN A 292 44.52 3.16 -34.40
C ASN A 292 43.68 1.89 -34.20
N LYS A 293 43.65 0.96 -35.16
CA LYS A 293 42.90 -0.32 -35.11
C LYS A 293 41.38 -0.19 -34.98
N HIS A 294 40.82 0.99 -35.25
CA HIS A 294 39.38 1.22 -35.35
C HIS A 294 39.08 2.22 -36.48
N LEU A 295 37.80 2.37 -36.84
CA LEU A 295 37.37 3.36 -37.82
C LEU A 295 37.43 4.78 -37.21
N PRO A 296 37.70 5.81 -38.03
CA PRO A 296 37.57 7.19 -37.58
C PRO A 296 36.21 7.47 -36.94
N ASP A 297 36.18 8.30 -35.90
CA ASP A 297 34.98 8.72 -35.16
C ASP A 297 34.26 7.61 -34.37
N ILE A 298 34.63 6.34 -34.57
CA ILE A 298 34.19 5.22 -33.72
C ILE A 298 35.16 5.12 -32.54
N PRO A 299 34.69 5.08 -31.28
CA PRO A 299 35.55 4.85 -30.13
C PRO A 299 36.32 3.54 -30.25
N SER A 300 37.50 3.47 -29.65
CA SER A 300 38.27 2.24 -29.55
C SER A 300 37.62 1.24 -28.60
N ALA A 301 37.96 -0.05 -28.72
CA ALA A 301 37.44 -1.08 -27.82
C ALA A 301 37.77 -0.79 -26.34
N ALA A 302 38.97 -0.27 -26.06
CA ALA A 302 39.39 0.09 -24.70
C ALA A 302 38.53 1.23 -24.12
N GLU A 303 38.21 2.26 -24.91
CA GLU A 303 37.34 3.36 -24.47
C GLU A 303 35.91 2.87 -24.22
N MET A 304 35.39 1.96 -25.06
CA MET A 304 34.07 1.36 -24.89
C MET A 304 33.98 0.49 -23.62
N GLU A 305 35.05 -0.23 -23.28
CA GLU A 305 35.12 -1.05 -22.05
C GLU A 305 35.17 -0.18 -20.78
N GLU A 306 35.91 0.92 -20.80
CA GLU A 306 36.07 1.80 -19.64
C GLU A 306 34.83 2.68 -19.39
N GLN A 307 34.25 3.27 -20.45
CA GLN A 307 33.20 4.28 -20.34
C GLN A 307 31.79 3.72 -20.58
N GLY A 308 31.68 2.50 -21.10
CA GLY A 308 30.44 1.91 -21.58
C GLY A 308 30.01 2.45 -22.94
N VAL A 309 29.07 1.77 -23.59
CA VAL A 309 28.57 2.14 -24.93
C VAL A 309 27.20 2.79 -24.84
N ASN A 310 27.09 4.04 -25.29
CA ASN A 310 25.78 4.64 -25.53
C ASN A 310 25.21 4.10 -26.84
N LEU A 311 24.19 3.23 -26.75
CA LEU A 311 23.61 2.55 -27.91
C LEU A 311 23.04 3.51 -28.96
N ALA A 312 22.47 4.64 -28.53
CA ALA A 312 21.89 5.61 -29.45
C ALA A 312 22.97 6.39 -30.21
N GLU A 313 24.05 6.78 -29.54
CA GLU A 313 25.21 7.41 -30.18
C GLU A 313 25.94 6.42 -31.10
N MET A 314 26.09 5.17 -30.68
CA MET A 314 26.70 4.12 -31.50
C MET A 314 25.89 3.86 -32.77
N ASN A 315 24.56 3.77 -32.68
CA ASN A 315 23.69 3.61 -33.85
C ASN A 315 23.79 4.80 -34.81
N LYS A 316 23.93 6.02 -34.29
CA LYS A 316 24.16 7.22 -35.11
C LYS A 316 25.50 7.16 -35.83
N LEU A 317 26.58 6.83 -35.12
CA LEU A 317 27.92 6.69 -35.70
C LEU A 317 27.97 5.56 -36.75
N LEU A 318 27.33 4.43 -36.49
CA LEU A 318 27.22 3.34 -37.46
C LEU A 318 26.46 3.78 -38.72
N LEU A 319 25.36 4.52 -38.57
CA LEU A 319 24.63 5.07 -39.71
C LEU A 319 25.51 6.03 -40.53
N GLN A 320 26.26 6.92 -39.86
CA GLN A 320 27.24 7.79 -40.52
C GLN A 320 28.23 6.97 -41.37
N LYS A 321 28.75 5.86 -40.86
CA LYS A 321 29.69 5.02 -41.62
C LYS A 321 29.03 4.27 -42.77
N VAL A 322 27.77 3.87 -42.65
CA VAL A 322 27.01 3.30 -43.76
C VAL A 322 26.81 4.34 -44.88
N GLU A 323 26.52 5.59 -44.53
CA GLU A 323 26.36 6.68 -45.49
C GLU A 323 27.69 7.05 -46.18
N GLU A 324 28.79 7.16 -45.43
CA GLU A 324 30.13 7.37 -45.99
C GLU A 324 30.52 6.23 -46.96
N LEU A 325 30.27 4.97 -46.57
CA LEU A 325 30.50 3.80 -47.44
C LEU A 325 29.65 3.85 -48.72
N THR A 326 28.43 4.37 -48.63
CA THR A 326 27.54 4.55 -49.78
C THR A 326 28.12 5.57 -50.77
N LEU A 327 28.72 6.66 -50.29
CA LEU A 327 29.39 7.64 -51.14
C LEU A 327 30.60 7.04 -51.87
N TYR A 328 31.47 6.29 -51.17
CA TYR A 328 32.59 5.60 -51.82
C TYR A 328 32.11 4.57 -52.85
N ALA A 329 31.02 3.85 -52.56
CA ALA A 329 30.45 2.88 -53.50
C ALA A 329 29.92 3.54 -54.78
N ILE A 330 29.27 4.70 -54.65
CA ILE A 330 28.82 5.51 -55.80
C ILE A 330 30.01 5.98 -56.63
N GLU A 331 31.07 6.46 -55.99
CA GLU A 331 32.30 6.89 -56.67
C GLU A 331 32.95 5.72 -57.42
N LYS A 332 33.08 4.56 -56.77
CA LYS A 332 33.65 3.35 -57.39
C LYS A 332 32.79 2.81 -58.53
N ASP A 333 31.47 2.86 -58.43
CA ASP A 333 30.59 2.48 -59.55
C ASP A 333 30.77 3.40 -60.76
N LYS A 334 30.96 4.71 -60.55
CA LYS A 334 31.30 5.66 -61.64
C LYS A 334 32.63 5.31 -62.28
N GLU A 335 33.68 5.05 -61.49
CA GLU A 335 35.00 4.64 -61.98
C GLU A 335 34.92 3.34 -62.78
N VAL A 336 34.22 2.33 -62.26
CA VAL A 336 34.03 1.03 -62.94
C VAL A 336 33.25 1.17 -64.25
N LYS A 337 32.23 2.04 -64.30
CA LYS A 337 31.50 2.34 -65.54
C LYS A 337 32.39 3.00 -66.58
N GLN A 338 33.23 3.95 -66.15
CA GLN A 338 34.20 4.62 -67.01
C GLN A 338 35.22 3.63 -67.57
N LEU A 339 35.86 2.82 -66.70
CA LEU A 339 36.81 1.78 -67.10
C LEU A 339 36.20 0.76 -68.07
N LYS A 340 34.92 0.38 -67.87
CA LYS A 340 34.21 -0.51 -68.81
C LYS A 340 33.97 0.14 -70.17
N ALA A 341 33.68 1.44 -70.21
CA ALA A 341 33.51 2.20 -71.44
C ALA A 341 34.84 2.31 -72.20
N ASP A 342 35.93 2.66 -71.49
CA ASP A 342 37.27 2.78 -72.07
C ASP A 342 37.76 1.44 -72.61
N ARG A 343 37.60 0.35 -71.86
CA ARG A 343 37.93 -1.01 -72.30
C ARG A 343 37.13 -1.45 -73.54
N LYS A 344 35.87 -1.00 -73.68
CA LYS A 344 35.04 -1.29 -74.86
C LYS A 344 35.58 -0.55 -76.09
N LYS A 345 36.05 0.69 -75.92
CA LYS A 345 36.69 1.49 -76.97
C LYS A 345 38.02 0.88 -77.40
N GLU A 346 38.92 0.58 -76.47
CA GLU A 346 40.20 -0.08 -76.77
C GLU A 346 40.02 -1.42 -77.51
N LYS A 347 39.02 -2.21 -77.13
CA LYS A 347 38.73 -3.48 -77.81
C LYS A 347 38.22 -3.28 -79.24
N ALA A 348 37.51 -2.18 -79.51
CA ALA A 348 37.09 -1.82 -80.86
C ALA A 348 38.29 -1.35 -81.69
N ASP A 349 39.11 -0.46 -81.14
CA ASP A 349 40.32 0.07 -81.79
C ASP A 349 41.31 -1.06 -82.12
N ARG A 350 41.52 -2.01 -81.18
CA ARG A 350 42.36 -3.19 -81.41
C ARG A 350 41.85 -4.07 -82.55
N LYS A 351 40.53 -4.31 -82.63
CA LYS A 351 39.94 -5.09 -83.73
C LYS A 351 40.14 -4.39 -85.07
N GLN A 352 40.01 -3.07 -85.12
CA GLN A 352 40.24 -2.29 -86.33
C GLN A 352 41.70 -2.38 -86.77
N LEU A 353 42.64 -2.26 -85.84
CA LEU A 353 44.07 -2.40 -86.10
C LEU A 353 44.42 -3.82 -86.62
N GLU A 354 43.82 -4.87 -86.05
CA GLU A 354 43.98 -6.26 -86.52
C GLU A 354 43.52 -6.42 -87.98
N VAL A 355 42.40 -5.80 -88.36
CA VAL A 355 41.91 -5.78 -89.76
C VAL A 355 42.88 -5.03 -90.68
N GLU A 356 43.39 -3.88 -90.26
CA GLU A 356 44.36 -3.10 -91.05
C GLU A 356 45.68 -3.84 -91.22
N MET A 357 46.19 -4.49 -90.16
CA MET A 357 47.37 -5.35 -90.23
C MET A 357 47.17 -6.53 -91.18
N GLN A 358 46.00 -7.15 -91.18
CA GLN A 358 45.72 -8.25 -92.09
C GLN A 358 45.73 -7.79 -93.54
N LYS A 359 45.07 -6.67 -93.85
CA LYS A 359 45.11 -6.07 -95.19
C LYS A 359 46.54 -5.78 -95.64
N MET A 360 47.36 -5.23 -94.74
CA MET A 360 48.77 -4.94 -95.04
C MET A 360 49.58 -6.21 -95.32
N LYS A 361 49.36 -7.29 -94.56
CA LYS A 361 49.98 -8.60 -94.83
C LYS A 361 49.57 -9.14 -96.20
N ASP A 362 48.29 -9.05 -96.54
CA ASP A 362 47.77 -9.50 -97.84
C ASP A 362 48.45 -8.71 -98.97
N TYR A 363 48.58 -7.38 -98.84
CA TYR A 363 49.33 -6.54 -99.79
C TYR A 363 50.80 -6.96 -99.93
N PHE A 364 51.48 -7.28 -98.83
CA PHE A 364 52.88 -7.73 -98.86
C PHE A 364 53.04 -9.06 -99.60
N GLU A 365 52.14 -10.02 -99.37
CA GLU A 365 52.17 -11.31 -100.08
C GLU A 365 51.89 -11.14 -101.58
N ASP A 366 50.97 -10.25 -101.96
CA ASP A 366 50.71 -9.94 -103.37
C ASP A 366 51.93 -9.31 -104.06
N ILE A 367 52.62 -8.36 -103.41
CA ILE A 367 53.87 -7.77 -103.92
C ILE A 367 54.97 -8.84 -104.07
N LYS A 368 55.10 -9.73 -103.08
CA LYS A 368 56.10 -10.80 -103.08
C LYS A 368 55.88 -11.78 -104.24
N LYS A 369 54.64 -12.14 -104.54
CA LYS A 369 54.29 -12.95 -105.72
C LYS A 369 54.66 -12.27 -107.03
N LEU A 370 54.43 -10.95 -107.13
CA LEU A 370 54.81 -10.16 -108.30
C LEU A 370 56.33 -10.19 -108.55
N LEU A 371 57.13 -10.04 -107.49
CA LEU A 371 58.60 -10.03 -107.55
C LEU A 371 59.24 -11.40 -107.86
N LEU A 372 58.56 -12.50 -107.55
CA LEU A 372 59.04 -13.88 -107.82
C LEU A 372 58.63 -14.41 -109.21
N SER A 373 57.84 -13.65 -109.97
CA SER A 373 57.35 -14.01 -111.32
C SER A 373 58.15 -13.38 -112.47
N GLN A 374 59.27 -12.72 -112.17
CA GLN A 374 60.28 -12.22 -113.10
C GLN A 374 61.57 -13.00 -112.93
#